data_AF-A0A952WBV4-F1
#
_entry.id   AF-A0A952WBV4-F1
#
_cell.length_a   1.000
_cell.length_b   1.000
_cell.length_c   1.000
_cell.angle_alpha   90.00
_cell.angle_beta   90.00
_cell.angle_gamma   90.00
#
_symmetry.space_group_name_H-M   'P 1'
#
loop_
_entity.id
_entity.type
_entity.pdbx_description
1 polymer ?
#
loop_
_entity_poly.entity_id
_entity_poly.type
_entity_poly.pdbx_seq_one_letter_code
_entity_poly.pdbx_strand_id
1 'polypeptide(L)'
;MADAPGSAVKVCASCSKDVSKLPRTKDAKGRYLCQECLARLKQQPAAKPSAAKPAAKAAAAPAEADVLGKLLADTPGVELCPNCGGGMQVNSKICIRCGFNKETGKATKVQVELAPKEKGEKSAVGQGIAAAYIALADGPIGWLFAAGGALIGGIIGGGIYAYVMNSSGYEIFPIAVLVGFLAGGCGWLTVRWSASTSHGVIAAVIAVLCIFGGRYFAVSQHVEELVDQMTRNVRVEDEQIIAMVARDVHQDFSKQGKNYQWPEDSVPSEAFYQEEFPTPIWDEAVSRFEKMSEAAKAPKRQQAESELRAAIEEFKEHAADMAFTDSLNQTTTSRGVFRRRTSSAWVGYIRWAIAGLVVAFVVGSGFNNPFSD
;
A
#
# COMPACT_ATOMS: atom_id res chain seq x y z
N MET A 1 -16.84 51.51 -22.18
CA MET A 1 -15.68 50.68 -22.57
C MET A 1 -15.42 49.76 -21.41
N ALA A 2 -15.82 48.49 -21.50
CA ALA A 2 -15.71 47.52 -20.41
C ALA A 2 -14.33 46.86 -20.46
N ASP A 3 -13.59 46.93 -19.36
CA ASP A 3 -12.30 46.27 -19.20
C ASP A 3 -12.47 44.74 -19.29
N ALA A 4 -11.65 44.12 -20.15
CA ALA A 4 -11.64 42.68 -20.35
C ALA A 4 -11.19 41.94 -19.07
N PRO A 5 -11.72 40.73 -18.79
CA PRO A 5 -11.38 39.97 -17.60
C PRO A 5 -9.87 39.80 -17.45
N GLY A 6 -9.36 40.25 -16.29
CA GLY A 6 -7.95 40.38 -15.99
C GLY A 6 -7.18 39.09 -16.24
N SER A 7 -6.20 39.16 -17.15
CA SER A 7 -5.28 38.05 -17.41
C SER A 7 -4.55 37.70 -16.11
N ALA A 8 -4.76 36.49 -15.60
CA ALA A 8 -4.08 35.99 -14.40
C ALA A 8 -2.57 36.27 -14.47
N VAL A 9 -2.05 36.94 -13.43
CA VAL A 9 -0.65 37.37 -13.33
C VAL A 9 0.25 36.15 -13.48
N LYS A 10 1.13 36.14 -14.48
CA LYS A 10 2.02 35.02 -14.76
C LYS A 10 3.33 35.22 -14.02
N VAL A 11 3.58 34.39 -13.01
CA VAL A 11 4.76 34.51 -12.16
C VAL A 11 5.82 33.46 -12.52
N CYS A 12 7.10 33.84 -12.50
CA CYS A 12 8.20 32.92 -12.71
C CYS A 12 8.36 31.95 -11.53
N ALA A 13 8.37 30.65 -11.78
CA ALA A 13 8.47 29.61 -10.74
C ALA A 13 9.83 29.55 -10.02
N SER A 14 10.87 30.20 -10.53
CA SER A 14 12.22 30.17 -9.92
C SER A 14 12.54 31.45 -9.13
N CYS A 15 12.13 32.63 -9.59
CA CYS A 15 12.47 33.90 -8.95
C CYS A 15 11.25 34.73 -8.53
N SER A 16 10.04 34.21 -8.72
CA SER A 16 8.76 34.86 -8.34
C SER A 16 8.50 36.25 -8.95
N LYS A 17 9.22 36.65 -10.01
CA LYS A 17 8.96 37.91 -10.74
C LYS A 17 7.76 37.73 -11.69
N ASP A 18 6.97 38.79 -11.87
CA ASP A 18 5.92 38.83 -12.90
C ASP A 18 6.57 38.80 -14.31
N VAL A 19 6.21 37.79 -15.09
CA VAL A 19 6.69 37.55 -16.45
C VAL A 19 5.57 37.73 -17.48
N SER A 20 4.50 38.45 -17.14
CA SER A 20 3.37 38.69 -18.05
C SER A 20 3.81 39.44 -19.33
N LYS A 21 4.80 40.33 -19.22
CA LYS A 21 5.38 41.13 -20.33
C LYS A 21 6.81 40.75 -20.73
N LEU A 22 7.41 39.74 -20.10
CA LEU A 22 8.80 39.31 -20.36
C LEU A 22 8.85 38.03 -21.19
N PRO A 23 9.92 37.80 -21.98
CA PRO A 23 10.12 36.53 -22.68
C PRO A 23 10.21 35.38 -21.67
N ARG A 24 9.38 34.36 -21.87
CA ARG A 24 9.16 33.25 -20.95
C ARG A 24 9.09 31.93 -21.70
N THR A 25 9.43 30.85 -21.01
CA THR A 25 9.28 29.47 -21.51
C THR A 25 8.60 28.63 -20.43
N LYS A 26 7.76 27.66 -20.82
CA LYS A 26 7.18 26.70 -19.87
C LYS A 26 8.13 25.53 -19.65
N ASP A 27 8.28 25.10 -18.40
CA ASP A 27 8.97 23.85 -18.06
C ASP A 27 8.12 22.60 -18.41
N ALA A 28 8.69 21.40 -18.25
CA ALA A 28 7.98 20.14 -18.46
C ALA A 28 6.76 19.96 -17.54
N LYS A 29 6.67 20.73 -16.43
CA LYS A 29 5.55 20.73 -15.49
C LYS A 29 4.53 21.85 -15.78
N GLY A 30 4.68 22.57 -16.90
CA GLY A 30 3.77 23.63 -17.33
C GLY A 30 3.91 24.98 -16.61
N ARG A 31 4.93 25.15 -15.76
CA ARG A 31 5.21 26.38 -15.00
C ARG A 31 6.05 27.35 -15.82
N TYR A 32 5.86 28.67 -15.64
CA TYR A 32 6.60 29.68 -16.39
C TYR A 32 7.98 29.96 -15.77
N LEU A 33 9.02 30.04 -16.60
CA LEU A 33 10.38 30.46 -16.23
C LEU A 33 10.76 31.71 -17.03
N CYS A 34 11.35 32.72 -16.37
CA CYS A 34 11.94 33.86 -17.07
C CYS A 34 13.23 33.45 -17.78
N GLN A 35 13.59 34.19 -18.84
CA GLN A 35 14.77 33.86 -19.66
C GLN A 35 16.08 33.89 -18.87
N GLU A 36 16.20 34.75 -17.84
CA GLU A 36 17.35 34.80 -16.93
C GLU A 36 17.49 33.50 -16.11
N CYS A 37 16.41 33.02 -15.50
CA CYS A 37 16.42 31.75 -14.74
C CYS A 37 16.69 30.55 -15.65
N LEU A 38 16.17 30.58 -16.89
CA LEU A 38 16.42 29.53 -17.88
C LEU A 38 17.90 29.52 -18.32
N ALA A 39 18.52 30.70 -18.50
CA ALA A 39 19.94 30.81 -18.78
C ALA A 39 20.79 30.28 -17.62
N ARG A 40 20.44 30.59 -16.37
CA ARG A 40 21.11 30.04 -15.18
C ARG A 40 21.00 28.52 -15.10
N LEU A 41 19.84 27.95 -15.38
CA LEU A 41 19.64 26.49 -15.42
C LEU A 41 20.46 25.82 -16.52
N LYS A 42 20.64 26.46 -17.68
CA LYS A 42 21.50 25.95 -18.77
C LYS A 42 22.99 26.06 -18.44
N GLN A 43 23.38 27.09 -17.70
CA GLN A 43 24.76 27.31 -17.27
C GLN A 43 25.15 26.46 -16.07
N GLN A 44 24.18 25.95 -15.30
CA GLN A 44 24.45 25.00 -14.24
C GLN A 44 24.92 23.71 -14.90
N PRO A 45 26.22 23.36 -14.82
CA PRO A 45 26.70 22.12 -15.40
C PRO A 45 25.90 21.00 -14.78
N ALA A 46 25.29 20.15 -15.62
CA ALA A 46 24.54 18.99 -15.17
C ALA A 46 25.40 18.30 -14.12
N ALA A 47 24.95 18.34 -12.85
CA ALA A 47 25.66 17.73 -11.76
C ALA A 47 25.94 16.30 -12.21
N LYS A 48 27.22 15.97 -12.40
CA LYS A 48 27.63 14.64 -12.86
C LYS A 48 26.83 13.66 -11.99
N PRO A 49 25.99 12.79 -12.59
CA PRO A 49 25.30 11.78 -11.81
C PRO A 49 26.39 11.10 -10.98
N SER A 50 26.26 11.22 -9.65
CA SER A 50 27.24 10.73 -8.71
C SER A 50 27.51 9.28 -9.09
N ALA A 51 28.66 9.04 -9.73
CA ALA A 51 29.03 7.72 -10.16
C ALA A 51 29.03 6.86 -8.90
N ALA A 52 28.25 5.78 -8.91
CA ALA A 52 28.23 4.81 -7.82
C ALA A 52 29.67 4.54 -7.42
N LYS A 53 30.02 4.98 -6.22
CA LYS A 53 31.37 4.90 -5.66
C LYS A 53 31.81 3.44 -5.80
N PRO A 54 32.87 3.14 -6.57
CA PRO A 54 33.44 1.80 -6.59
C PRO A 54 33.79 1.44 -5.15
N ALA A 55 33.39 0.26 -4.71
CA ALA A 55 33.67 -0.25 -3.38
C ALA A 55 35.16 -0.10 -3.07
N ALA A 56 35.50 0.96 -2.35
CA ALA A 56 36.82 1.18 -1.82
C ALA A 56 37.05 0.08 -0.79
N LYS A 57 38.12 -0.68 -1.03
CA LYS A 57 38.75 -1.61 -0.10
C LYS A 57 38.72 -0.97 1.30
N ALA A 58 37.93 -1.57 2.19
CA ALA A 58 37.68 -1.05 3.52
C ALA A 58 39.01 -0.95 4.29
N ALA A 59 39.37 0.28 4.63
CA ALA A 59 40.26 0.53 5.76
C ALA A 59 39.53 0.07 7.03
N ALA A 60 40.30 -0.52 7.95
CA ALA A 60 39.84 -1.17 9.17
C ALA A 60 38.85 -0.30 9.96
N ALA A 61 37.63 -0.82 10.12
CA ALA A 61 36.70 -0.43 11.18
C ALA A 61 37.04 -1.23 12.45
N PRO A 62 36.85 -0.65 13.65
CA PRO A 62 37.18 -1.28 14.92
C PRO A 62 36.32 -2.52 15.18
N ALA A 63 36.89 -3.45 15.95
CA ALA A 63 36.43 -4.81 16.17
C ALA A 63 35.01 -4.91 16.78
N GLU A 64 34.01 -5.19 15.95
CA GLU A 64 32.73 -5.79 16.37
C GLU A 64 32.59 -7.25 15.89
N ALA A 65 33.72 -7.93 15.71
CA ALA A 65 33.77 -9.32 15.27
C ALA A 65 34.02 -10.27 16.46
N ASP A 66 33.09 -10.34 17.42
CA ASP A 66 33.07 -11.50 18.35
C ASP A 66 31.71 -11.78 19.04
N VAL A 67 30.62 -11.11 18.63
CA VAL A 67 29.30 -11.39 19.25
C VAL A 67 28.76 -12.74 18.78
N LEU A 68 28.93 -13.06 17.49
CA LEU A 68 28.55 -14.37 16.94
C LEU A 68 29.49 -15.48 17.44
N GLY A 69 30.79 -15.18 17.62
CA GLY A 69 31.75 -16.11 18.24
C GLY A 69 31.38 -16.47 19.68
N LYS A 70 31.01 -15.47 20.49
CA LYS A 70 30.53 -15.67 21.87
C LYS A 70 29.21 -16.44 21.96
N LEU A 71 28.23 -16.12 21.11
CA LEU A 71 26.93 -16.82 21.10
C LEU A 71 27.07 -18.30 20.68
N LEU A 72 27.99 -18.62 19.77
CA LEU A 72 28.26 -20.01 19.40
C LEU A 72 29.12 -20.73 20.44
N ALA A 73 29.98 -20.03 21.19
CA ALA A 73 30.75 -20.62 22.29
C ALA A 73 29.87 -21.06 23.48
N ASP A 74 28.75 -20.35 23.72
CA ASP A 74 27.80 -20.65 24.80
C ASP A 74 26.74 -21.70 24.43
N THR A 75 26.72 -22.22 23.19
CA THR A 75 25.76 -23.25 22.77
C THR A 75 26.35 -24.65 23.03
N PRO A 76 25.92 -25.38 24.08
CA PRO A 76 26.43 -26.72 24.35
C PRO A 76 26.08 -27.65 23.20
N GLY A 77 27.09 -28.30 22.61
CA GLY A 77 26.88 -29.32 21.57
C GLY A 77 27.43 -28.99 20.18
N VAL A 78 27.98 -27.79 19.96
CA VAL A 78 28.49 -27.37 18.65
C VAL A 78 29.93 -26.85 18.74
N GLU A 79 30.84 -27.47 17.99
CA GLU A 79 32.22 -27.02 17.79
C GLU A 79 32.42 -26.50 16.37
N LEU A 80 33.31 -25.54 16.15
CA LEU A 80 33.57 -25.01 14.81
C LEU A 80 34.59 -25.88 14.05
N CYS A 81 34.33 -26.14 12.77
CA CYS A 81 35.27 -26.85 11.89
C CYS A 81 36.52 -25.98 11.66
N PRO A 82 37.75 -26.47 11.91
CA PRO A 82 38.96 -25.66 11.76
C PRO A 82 39.30 -25.31 10.32
N ASN A 83 38.72 -26.01 9.33
CA ASN A 83 38.98 -25.75 7.92
C ASN A 83 38.03 -24.70 7.30
N CYS A 84 36.74 -24.73 7.65
CA CYS A 84 35.72 -23.88 7.01
C CYS A 84 34.89 -23.01 7.95
N GLY A 85 35.09 -23.13 9.27
CA GLY A 85 34.32 -22.39 10.28
C GLY A 85 32.85 -22.79 10.40
N GLY A 86 32.41 -23.90 9.77
CA GLY A 86 31.04 -24.40 9.93
C GLY A 86 30.85 -25.13 11.26
N GLY A 87 29.68 -24.99 11.89
CA GLY A 87 29.33 -25.73 13.09
C GLY A 87 29.31 -27.25 12.86
N MET A 88 29.88 -28.00 13.80
CA MET A 88 30.01 -29.45 13.85
C MET A 88 29.51 -29.95 15.21
N GLN A 89 28.89 -31.12 15.26
CA GLN A 89 28.53 -31.72 16.56
C GLN A 89 29.80 -32.19 17.30
N VAL A 90 29.79 -32.13 18.64
CA VAL A 90 30.96 -32.43 19.52
C VAL A 90 31.57 -33.82 19.28
N ASN A 91 30.77 -34.78 18.79
CA ASN A 91 31.24 -36.15 18.48
C ASN A 91 31.37 -36.43 16.97
N SER A 92 31.19 -35.44 16.11
CA SER A 92 31.34 -35.62 14.66
C SER A 92 32.81 -35.58 14.26
N LYS A 93 33.30 -36.69 13.70
CA LYS A 93 34.69 -36.82 13.21
C LYS A 93 34.92 -36.11 11.88
N ILE A 94 33.86 -35.89 11.09
CA ILE A 94 33.94 -35.33 9.73
C ILE A 94 33.00 -34.13 9.61
N CYS A 95 33.51 -33.03 9.07
CA CYS A 95 32.69 -31.87 8.74
C CYS A 95 31.80 -32.18 7.53
N ILE A 96 30.48 -32.13 7.71
CA ILE A 96 29.51 -32.37 6.63
C ILE A 96 29.61 -31.30 5.52
N ARG A 97 30.07 -30.09 5.86
CA ARG A 97 30.14 -28.97 4.92
C ARG A 97 31.36 -29.02 4.00
N CYS A 98 32.52 -29.47 4.49
CA CYS A 98 33.77 -29.42 3.73
C CYS A 98 34.55 -30.73 3.67
N GLY A 99 34.08 -31.80 4.31
CA GLY A 99 34.74 -33.12 4.32
C GLY A 99 36.01 -33.20 5.17
N PHE A 100 36.31 -32.18 5.98
CA PHE A 100 37.47 -32.17 6.87
C PHE A 100 37.32 -33.19 7.99
N ASN A 101 38.31 -34.07 8.17
CA ASN A 101 38.31 -35.07 9.23
C ASN A 101 39.16 -34.58 10.41
N LYS A 102 38.52 -34.43 11.59
CA LYS A 102 39.14 -33.94 12.83
C LYS A 102 40.24 -34.87 13.34
N GLU A 103 40.13 -36.19 13.14
CA GLU A 103 41.11 -37.15 13.64
C GLU A 103 42.40 -37.14 12.82
N THR A 104 42.29 -36.93 11.51
CA THR A 104 43.44 -36.99 10.60
C THR A 104 44.02 -35.61 10.26
N GLY A 105 43.32 -34.53 10.61
CA GLY A 105 43.71 -33.15 10.30
C GLY A 105 43.73 -32.82 8.81
N LYS A 106 43.13 -33.66 7.94
CA LYS A 106 43.17 -33.53 6.49
C LYS A 106 41.76 -33.51 5.89
N ALA A 107 41.60 -32.79 4.78
CA ALA A 107 40.39 -32.84 3.97
C ALA A 107 40.34 -34.17 3.22
N THR A 108 39.45 -35.06 3.63
CA THR A 108 39.24 -36.34 2.95
C THR A 108 38.45 -36.07 1.67
N LYS A 109 39.02 -36.42 0.52
CA LYS A 109 38.30 -36.36 -0.76
C LYS A 109 37.30 -37.51 -0.75
N VAL A 110 36.05 -37.21 -0.38
CA VAL A 110 34.97 -38.20 -0.42
C VAL A 110 34.75 -38.55 -1.89
N GLN A 111 35.28 -39.70 -2.32
CA GLN A 111 34.81 -40.31 -3.55
C GLN A 111 33.44 -40.88 -3.22
N VAL A 112 32.41 -40.17 -3.67
CA VAL A 112 31.06 -40.73 -3.71
C VAL A 112 31.10 -41.78 -4.81
N GLU A 113 31.46 -43.00 -4.45
CA GLU A 113 31.17 -44.15 -5.31
C GLU A 113 29.65 -44.23 -5.35
N LEU A 114 29.10 -43.79 -6.49
CA LEU A 114 27.71 -44.07 -6.84
C LEU A 114 27.61 -45.59 -6.85
N ALA A 115 26.94 -46.15 -5.83
CA ALA A 115 26.60 -47.56 -5.82
C ALA A 115 26.04 -47.90 -7.20
N PRO A 116 26.54 -48.97 -7.86
CA PRO A 116 26.01 -49.37 -9.16
C PRO A 116 24.50 -49.45 -9.00
N LYS A 117 23.76 -48.71 -9.85
CA LYS A 117 22.29 -48.78 -9.90
C LYS A 117 21.93 -50.25 -10.10
N GLU A 118 21.67 -50.96 -9.01
CA GLU A 118 20.98 -52.22 -9.09
C GLU A 118 19.66 -51.90 -9.79
N LYS A 119 19.35 -52.66 -10.86
CA LYS A 119 18.04 -52.64 -11.51
C LYS A 119 17.04 -53.19 -10.50
N GLY A 120 16.73 -52.37 -9.50
CA GLY A 120 15.85 -52.68 -8.40
C GLY A 120 14.43 -52.82 -8.92
N GLU A 121 13.92 -54.03 -8.77
CA GLU A 121 12.50 -54.37 -8.69
C GLU A 121 11.74 -53.22 -8.01
N LYS A 122 10.74 -52.68 -8.71
CA LYS A 122 9.96 -51.52 -8.26
C LYS A 122 9.33 -51.85 -6.90
N SER A 123 9.94 -51.37 -5.82
CA SER A 123 9.40 -51.46 -4.47
C SER A 123 8.00 -50.82 -4.47
N ALA A 124 6.98 -51.68 -4.38
CA ALA A 124 5.56 -51.30 -4.36
C ALA A 124 5.21 -50.37 -3.19
N VAL A 125 6.09 -50.24 -2.19
CA VAL A 125 5.90 -49.38 -1.01
C VAL A 125 6.07 -47.89 -1.35
N GLY A 126 6.92 -47.54 -2.33
CA GLY A 126 7.09 -46.15 -2.78
C GLY A 126 5.95 -45.65 -3.67
N GLN A 127 5.30 -46.55 -4.41
CA GLN A 127 4.19 -46.23 -5.30
C GLN A 127 2.92 -45.84 -4.53
N GLY A 128 2.69 -46.44 -3.35
CA GLY A 128 1.52 -46.14 -2.51
C GLY A 128 1.53 -44.73 -1.91
N ILE A 129 2.68 -44.26 -1.41
CA ILE A 129 2.79 -42.93 -0.79
C ILE A 129 2.77 -41.83 -1.85
N ALA A 130 3.42 -42.04 -3.00
CA ALA A 130 3.36 -41.12 -4.12
C ALA A 130 1.94 -41.02 -4.70
N ALA A 131 1.23 -42.15 -4.85
CA ALA A 131 -0.17 -42.15 -5.28
C ALA A 131 -1.12 -41.50 -4.25
N ALA A 132 -0.89 -41.69 -2.94
CA ALA A 132 -1.64 -41.01 -1.90
C ALA A 132 -1.38 -39.49 -1.89
N TYR A 133 -0.14 -39.05 -2.11
CA TYR A 133 0.19 -37.63 -2.26
C TYR A 133 -0.47 -37.02 -3.50
N ILE A 134 -0.45 -37.72 -4.64
CA ILE A 134 -1.11 -37.26 -5.87
C ILE A 134 -2.64 -37.18 -5.66
N ALA A 135 -3.25 -38.19 -5.03
CA ALA A 135 -4.69 -38.20 -4.73
C ALA A 135 -5.11 -37.12 -3.71
N LEU A 136 -4.26 -36.79 -2.73
CA LEU A 136 -4.49 -35.69 -1.79
C LEU A 136 -4.27 -34.31 -2.43
N ALA A 137 -3.38 -34.22 -3.40
CA ALA A 137 -3.01 -32.98 -4.04
C ALA A 137 -4.03 -32.50 -5.09
N ASP A 138 -4.74 -33.43 -5.74
CA ASP A 138 -5.95 -33.10 -6.53
C ASP A 138 -7.22 -33.02 -5.67
N GLY A 139 -7.10 -33.35 -4.38
CA GLY A 139 -8.18 -33.25 -3.41
C GLY A 139 -8.38 -31.82 -2.85
N PRO A 140 -9.42 -31.62 -2.03
CA PRO A 140 -9.72 -30.33 -1.39
C PRO A 140 -8.56 -29.81 -0.52
N ILE A 141 -7.67 -30.69 -0.06
CA ILE A 141 -6.50 -30.32 0.74
C ILE A 141 -5.45 -29.61 -0.11
N GLY A 142 -5.17 -30.08 -1.34
CA GLY A 142 -4.29 -29.37 -2.27
C GLY A 142 -4.78 -27.97 -2.60
N TRP A 143 -6.10 -27.81 -2.77
CA TRP A 143 -6.74 -26.51 -2.97
C TRP A 143 -6.50 -25.55 -1.81
N LEU A 144 -6.61 -26.02 -0.56
CA LEU A 144 -6.35 -25.21 0.63
C LEU A 144 -4.88 -24.75 0.70
N PHE A 145 -3.92 -25.62 0.38
CA PHE A 145 -2.51 -25.25 0.37
C PHE A 145 -2.16 -24.25 -0.73
N ALA A 146 -2.71 -24.40 -1.92
CA ALA A 146 -2.54 -23.44 -3.00
C ALA A 146 -3.16 -22.08 -2.66
N ALA A 147 -4.39 -22.09 -2.15
CA ALA A 147 -5.08 -20.87 -1.72
C ALA A 147 -4.33 -20.17 -0.58
N GLY A 148 -3.85 -20.92 0.42
CA GLY A 148 -3.04 -20.37 1.52
C GLY A 148 -1.72 -19.75 1.03
N GLY A 149 -0.99 -20.44 0.16
CA GLY A 149 0.23 -19.90 -0.46
C GLY A 149 -0.05 -18.64 -1.28
N ALA A 150 -1.08 -18.67 -2.12
CA ALA A 150 -1.46 -17.53 -2.94
C ALA A 150 -1.95 -16.33 -2.12
N LEU A 151 -2.64 -16.56 -1.01
CA LEU A 151 -3.09 -15.51 -0.09
C LEU A 151 -1.91 -14.79 0.56
N ILE A 152 -0.90 -15.54 1.04
CA ILE A 152 0.31 -14.95 1.63
C ILE A 152 1.05 -14.09 0.59
N GLY A 153 1.27 -14.65 -0.61
CA GLY A 153 1.91 -13.91 -1.71
C GLY A 153 1.11 -12.69 -2.16
N GLY A 154 -0.21 -12.83 -2.21
CA GLY A 154 -1.16 -11.77 -2.56
C GLY A 154 -1.16 -10.63 -1.54
N ILE A 155 -1.18 -10.91 -0.24
CA ILE A 155 -1.12 -9.89 0.82
C ILE A 155 0.20 -9.13 0.75
N ILE A 156 1.34 -9.82 0.61
CA ILE A 156 2.65 -9.17 0.47
C ILE A 156 2.68 -8.28 -0.78
N GLY A 157 2.22 -8.81 -1.92
CA GLY A 157 2.13 -8.06 -3.17
C GLY A 157 1.20 -6.84 -3.04
N GLY A 158 0.02 -7.02 -2.45
CA GLY A 158 -0.96 -5.97 -2.21
C GLY A 158 -0.41 -4.86 -1.29
N GLY A 159 0.35 -5.22 -0.27
CA GLY A 159 1.05 -4.26 0.60
C GLY A 159 2.10 -3.43 -0.15
N ILE A 160 2.92 -4.08 -1.00
CA ILE A 160 3.88 -3.39 -1.88
C ILE A 160 3.13 -2.46 -2.85
N TYR A 161 2.04 -2.94 -3.44
CA TYR A 161 1.20 -2.15 -4.36
C TYR A 161 0.63 -0.90 -3.68
N ALA A 162 0.05 -1.04 -2.49
CA ALA A 162 -0.47 0.07 -1.70
C ALA A 162 0.63 1.07 -1.33
N TYR A 163 1.80 0.59 -0.89
CA TYR A 163 2.94 1.44 -0.54
C TYR A 163 3.45 2.27 -1.74
N VAL A 164 3.57 1.66 -2.92
CA VAL A 164 4.03 2.38 -4.11
C VAL A 164 2.97 3.37 -4.60
N MET A 165 1.68 3.02 -4.54
CA MET A 165 0.62 3.98 -4.83
C MET A 165 0.70 5.21 -3.92
N ASN A 166 0.83 4.99 -2.60
CA ASN A 166 0.89 6.07 -1.62
C ASN A 166 2.14 6.95 -1.80
N SER A 167 3.32 6.35 -2.01
CA SER A 167 4.57 7.09 -2.13
C SER A 167 4.76 7.81 -3.47
N SER A 168 4.24 7.27 -4.57
CA SER A 168 4.45 7.83 -5.91
C SER A 168 3.32 8.75 -6.37
N GLY A 169 2.10 8.56 -5.87
CA GLY A 169 0.90 9.22 -6.38
C GLY A 169 0.53 8.82 -7.82
N TYR A 170 1.18 7.79 -8.39
CA TYR A 170 0.94 7.30 -9.73
C TYR A 170 0.50 5.83 -9.73
N GLU A 171 -0.47 5.52 -10.58
CA GLU A 171 -0.88 4.14 -10.85
C GLU A 171 0.11 3.46 -11.80
N ILE A 172 1.06 2.72 -11.23
CA ILE A 172 2.05 1.98 -12.01
C ILE A 172 1.50 0.59 -12.31
N PHE A 173 0.84 0.43 -13.46
CA PHE A 173 0.30 -0.85 -13.94
C PHE A 173 1.25 -2.05 -13.84
N PRO A 174 2.57 -1.92 -14.12
CA PRO A 174 3.52 -3.02 -13.93
C PRO A 174 3.52 -3.67 -12.53
N ILE A 175 3.10 -2.96 -11.48
CA ILE A 175 3.09 -3.50 -10.12
C ILE A 175 1.95 -4.51 -9.94
N ALA A 176 0.83 -4.37 -10.64
CA ALA A 176 -0.22 -5.38 -10.63
C ALA A 176 0.29 -6.74 -11.15
N VAL A 177 1.20 -6.72 -12.12
CA VAL A 177 1.87 -7.94 -12.61
C VAL A 177 2.75 -8.55 -11.52
N LEU A 178 3.45 -7.73 -10.72
CA LEU A 178 4.23 -8.20 -9.57
C LEU A 178 3.33 -8.87 -8.53
N VAL A 179 2.15 -8.31 -8.22
CA VAL A 179 1.18 -8.92 -7.29
C VAL A 179 0.74 -10.30 -7.80
N GLY A 180 0.40 -10.41 -9.08
CA GLY A 180 0.03 -11.68 -9.70
C GLY A 180 1.18 -12.70 -9.67
N PHE A 181 2.42 -12.26 -9.90
CA PHE A 181 3.60 -13.11 -9.83
C PHE A 181 3.87 -13.61 -8.40
N LEU A 182 3.70 -12.75 -7.39
CA LEU A 182 3.88 -13.14 -5.99
C LEU A 182 2.78 -14.11 -5.52
N ALA A 183 1.52 -13.83 -5.84
CA ALA A 183 0.41 -14.74 -5.51
C ALA A 183 0.56 -16.10 -6.23
N GLY A 184 0.84 -16.08 -7.54
CA GLY A 184 1.05 -17.29 -8.33
C GLY A 184 2.29 -18.07 -7.91
N GLY A 185 3.40 -17.38 -7.66
CA GLY A 185 4.67 -17.98 -7.22
C GLY A 185 4.57 -18.63 -5.84
N CYS A 186 3.94 -17.96 -4.87
CA CYS A 186 3.72 -18.55 -3.55
C CYS A 186 2.72 -19.71 -3.59
N GLY A 187 1.65 -19.62 -4.37
CA GLY A 187 0.71 -20.73 -4.59
C GLY A 187 1.39 -21.93 -5.28
N TRP A 188 2.27 -21.67 -6.25
CA TRP A 188 3.05 -22.72 -6.90
C TRP A 188 4.05 -23.40 -5.95
N LEU A 189 4.72 -22.63 -5.09
CA LEU A 189 5.67 -23.18 -4.12
C LEU A 189 5.02 -24.11 -3.10
N THR A 190 3.74 -23.92 -2.76
CA THR A 190 3.03 -24.78 -1.81
C THR A 190 2.56 -26.10 -2.43
N VAL A 191 2.25 -26.13 -3.74
CA VAL A 191 1.79 -27.37 -4.41
C VAL A 191 2.88 -28.09 -5.21
N ARG A 192 3.95 -27.39 -5.62
CA ARG A 192 5.22 -27.79 -6.26
C ARG A 192 5.18 -28.80 -7.43
N TRP A 193 4.52 -29.94 -7.27
CA TRP A 193 4.43 -31.05 -8.21
C TRP A 193 3.01 -31.36 -8.69
N SER A 194 1.99 -30.77 -8.04
CA SER A 194 0.57 -30.98 -8.34
C SER A 194 -0.12 -29.71 -8.83
N ALA A 195 0.64 -28.83 -9.50
CA ALA A 195 0.09 -27.58 -10.04
C ALA A 195 -0.83 -27.89 -11.23
N SER A 196 -2.11 -27.99 -10.97
CA SER A 196 -3.15 -28.04 -12.01
C SER A 196 -3.66 -26.63 -12.41
N THR A 197 -4.41 -26.56 -13.51
CA THR A 197 -4.97 -25.28 -14.03
C THR A 197 -5.91 -24.60 -13.01
N SER A 198 -6.64 -25.38 -12.20
CA SER A 198 -7.55 -24.83 -11.19
C SER A 198 -6.81 -24.02 -10.12
N HIS A 199 -5.60 -24.43 -9.73
CA HIS A 199 -4.77 -23.68 -8.78
C HIS A 199 -4.36 -22.31 -9.34
N GLY A 200 -4.06 -22.23 -10.63
CA GLY A 200 -3.77 -20.97 -11.31
C GLY A 200 -4.95 -20.00 -11.31
N VAL A 201 -6.16 -20.51 -11.53
CA VAL A 201 -7.40 -19.70 -11.47
C VAL A 201 -7.61 -19.14 -10.05
N ILE A 202 -7.43 -19.96 -9.01
CA ILE A 202 -7.56 -19.53 -7.61
C ILE A 202 -6.55 -18.44 -7.29
N ALA A 203 -5.27 -18.64 -7.66
CA ALA A 203 -4.21 -17.66 -7.42
C ALA A 203 -4.52 -16.33 -8.13
N ALA A 204 -5.09 -16.36 -9.33
CA ALA A 204 -5.49 -15.16 -10.05
C ALA A 204 -6.66 -14.43 -9.39
N VAL A 205 -7.68 -15.15 -8.92
CA VAL A 205 -8.82 -14.56 -8.17
C VAL A 205 -8.30 -13.88 -6.90
N ILE A 206 -7.42 -14.55 -6.16
CA ILE A 206 -6.80 -13.99 -4.95
C ILE A 206 -5.97 -12.74 -5.30
N ALA A 207 -5.15 -12.79 -6.35
CA ALA A 207 -4.35 -11.64 -6.79
C ALA A 207 -5.24 -10.42 -7.12
N VAL A 208 -6.36 -10.64 -7.82
CA VAL A 208 -7.34 -9.59 -8.12
C VAL A 208 -7.92 -9.00 -6.84
N LEU A 209 -8.36 -9.83 -5.89
CA LEU A 209 -8.86 -9.38 -4.59
C LEU A 209 -7.81 -8.56 -3.83
N CYS A 210 -6.55 -8.99 -3.83
CA CYS A 210 -5.45 -8.27 -3.20
C CYS A 210 -5.14 -6.93 -3.89
N ILE A 211 -5.29 -6.83 -5.21
CA ILE A 211 -5.16 -5.55 -5.93
C ILE A 211 -6.28 -4.59 -5.53
N PHE A 212 -7.53 -5.06 -5.47
CA PHE A 212 -8.66 -4.24 -5.00
C PHE A 212 -8.49 -3.83 -3.55
N GLY A 213 -8.12 -4.76 -2.66
CA GLY A 213 -7.85 -4.48 -1.25
C GLY A 213 -6.70 -3.50 -1.05
N GLY A 214 -5.60 -3.65 -1.80
CA GLY A 214 -4.48 -2.71 -1.76
C GLY A 214 -4.86 -1.30 -2.24
N ARG A 215 -5.70 -1.20 -3.28
CA ARG A 215 -6.24 0.08 -3.74
C ARG A 215 -7.16 0.72 -2.70
N TYR A 216 -8.10 -0.04 -2.15
CA TYR A 216 -9.00 0.42 -1.09
C TYR A 216 -8.21 0.97 0.10
N PHE A 217 -7.21 0.21 0.57
CA PHE A 217 -6.35 0.61 1.68
C PHE A 217 -5.56 1.90 1.40
N ALA A 218 -5.02 2.06 0.19
CA ALA A 218 -4.31 3.29 -0.17
C ALA A 218 -5.25 4.50 -0.20
N VAL A 219 -6.48 4.34 -0.72
CA VAL A 219 -7.49 5.41 -0.73
C VAL A 219 -7.95 5.75 0.69
N SER A 220 -8.21 4.74 1.53
CA SER A 220 -8.66 4.96 2.91
C SER A 220 -7.60 5.71 3.73
N GLN A 221 -6.30 5.45 3.52
CA GLN A 221 -5.23 6.21 4.17
C GLN A 221 -5.22 7.69 3.78
N HIS A 222 -5.46 8.01 2.50
CA HIS A 222 -5.55 9.41 2.07
C HIS A 222 -6.80 10.11 2.62
N VAL A 223 -7.93 9.41 2.69
CA VAL A 223 -9.15 9.94 3.31
C VAL A 223 -8.91 10.18 4.80
N GLU A 224 -8.26 9.25 5.50
CA GLU A 224 -7.91 9.40 6.91
C GLU A 224 -6.97 10.58 7.16
N GLU A 225 -5.92 10.76 6.34
CA GLU A 225 -5.02 11.90 6.47
C GLU A 225 -5.73 13.23 6.24
N LEU A 226 -6.65 13.29 5.26
CA LEU A 226 -7.46 14.46 4.99
C LEU A 226 -8.43 14.75 6.14
N VAL A 227 -9.09 13.72 6.67
CA VAL A 227 -10.00 13.81 7.82
C VAL A 227 -9.25 14.27 9.06
N ASP A 228 -8.05 13.75 9.32
CA ASP A 228 -7.19 14.19 10.41
C ASP A 228 -6.72 15.64 10.22
N GLN A 229 -6.46 16.06 8.98
CA GLN A 229 -6.13 17.45 8.68
C GLN A 229 -7.34 18.37 8.92
N MET A 230 -8.55 17.95 8.55
CA MET A 230 -9.78 18.69 8.85
C MET A 230 -9.99 18.76 10.36
N THR A 231 -9.94 17.63 11.06
CA THR A 231 -10.17 17.53 12.51
C THR A 231 -9.18 18.37 13.32
N ARG A 232 -7.91 18.46 12.91
CA ARG A 232 -6.91 19.32 13.57
C ARG A 232 -7.16 20.82 13.39
N ASN A 233 -7.80 21.20 12.29
CA ASN A 233 -8.08 22.61 11.98
C ASN A 233 -9.48 23.04 12.40
N VAL A 234 -10.38 22.10 12.65
CA VAL A 234 -11.72 22.36 13.19
C VAL A 234 -11.57 22.92 14.60
N ARG A 235 -11.83 24.21 14.73
CA ARG A 235 -12.07 24.86 16.01
C ARG A 235 -13.58 25.02 16.13
N VAL A 236 -14.13 24.61 17.26
CA VAL A 236 -15.54 24.89 17.55
C VAL A 236 -15.68 26.37 17.79
N GLU A 237 -16.26 27.06 16.81
CA GLU A 237 -16.60 28.46 16.91
C GLU A 237 -17.83 28.65 17.81
N ASP A 238 -17.94 29.82 18.45
CA ASP A 238 -19.05 30.08 19.36
C ASP A 238 -20.42 30.00 18.65
N GLU A 239 -20.47 30.25 17.34
CA GLU A 239 -21.67 30.05 16.51
C GLU A 239 -22.19 28.60 16.52
N GLN A 240 -21.30 27.60 16.53
CA GLN A 240 -21.72 26.20 16.61
C GLN A 240 -22.33 25.86 17.97
N ILE A 241 -21.82 26.49 19.04
CA ILE A 241 -22.39 26.34 20.38
C ILE A 241 -23.76 27.04 20.44
N ILE A 242 -23.89 28.22 19.83
CA ILE A 242 -25.18 28.94 19.72
C ILE A 242 -26.19 28.07 18.96
N ALA A 243 -25.79 27.38 17.88
CA ALA A 243 -26.66 26.47 17.15
C ALA A 243 -27.15 25.29 18.01
N MET A 244 -26.29 24.73 18.88
CA MET A 244 -26.73 23.72 19.85
C MET A 244 -27.73 24.29 20.86
N VAL A 245 -27.51 25.51 21.35
CA VAL A 245 -28.44 26.19 22.25
C VAL A 245 -29.75 26.51 21.53
N ALA A 246 -29.71 26.84 20.24
CA ALA A 246 -30.88 27.07 19.41
C ALA A 246 -31.74 25.80 19.27
N ARG A 247 -31.11 24.63 19.15
CA ARG A 247 -31.81 23.33 19.21
C ARG A 247 -32.49 23.11 20.56
N ASP A 248 -31.83 23.42 21.68
CA ASP A 248 -32.42 23.36 23.03
C ASP A 248 -33.63 24.32 23.15
N VAL A 249 -33.50 25.56 22.65
CA VAL A 249 -34.58 26.57 22.63
C VAL A 249 -35.76 26.11 21.79
N HIS A 250 -35.50 25.51 20.63
CA HIS A 250 -36.55 24.96 19.77
C HIS A 250 -37.37 23.89 20.50
N GLN A 251 -36.70 22.96 21.18
CA GLN A 251 -37.38 21.93 21.98
C GLN A 251 -38.23 22.54 23.10
N ASP A 252 -37.73 23.57 23.79
CA ASP A 252 -38.47 24.27 24.83
C ASP A 252 -39.71 24.98 24.29
N PHE A 253 -39.60 25.64 23.14
CA PHE A 253 -40.73 26.31 22.49
C PHE A 253 -41.77 25.33 21.95
N SER A 254 -41.33 24.21 21.38
CA SER A 254 -42.21 23.13 20.94
C SER A 254 -43.02 22.57 22.12
N LYS A 255 -42.39 22.34 23.29
CA LYS A 255 -43.08 21.92 24.52
C LYS A 255 -44.10 22.95 25.03
N GLN A 256 -43.88 24.24 24.77
CA GLN A 256 -44.81 25.33 25.10
C GLN A 256 -45.94 25.47 24.07
N GLY A 257 -45.97 24.66 23.01
CA GLY A 257 -46.94 24.78 21.92
C GLY A 257 -46.67 25.96 20.97
N LYS A 258 -45.48 26.57 21.04
CA LYS A 258 -45.06 27.62 20.11
C LYS A 258 -44.36 26.98 18.92
N ASN A 259 -45.08 26.89 17.80
CA ASN A 259 -44.55 26.40 16.54
C ASN A 259 -44.14 27.57 15.64
N TYR A 260 -42.86 27.65 15.29
CA TYR A 260 -42.33 28.63 14.35
C TYR A 260 -42.23 28.02 12.96
N GLN A 261 -42.40 28.85 11.92
CA GLN A 261 -42.16 28.43 10.54
C GLN A 261 -40.66 28.34 10.30
N TRP A 262 -40.20 27.16 9.93
CA TRP A 262 -38.82 26.92 9.49
C TRP A 262 -38.66 27.33 8.02
N PRO A 263 -37.45 27.75 7.61
CA PRO A 263 -37.13 27.91 6.19
C PRO A 263 -37.40 26.61 5.41
N GLU A 264 -37.79 26.73 4.14
CA GLU A 264 -38.28 25.60 3.33
C GLU A 264 -37.25 24.45 3.19
N ASP A 265 -35.97 24.79 3.18
CA ASP A 265 -34.86 23.85 3.02
C ASP A 265 -34.26 23.35 4.36
N SER A 266 -34.75 23.86 5.50
CA SER A 266 -34.16 23.58 6.81
C SER A 266 -34.87 22.45 7.53
N VAL A 267 -34.13 21.40 7.89
CA VAL A 267 -34.62 20.34 8.78
C VAL A 267 -34.22 20.67 10.22
N PRO A 268 -35.17 20.76 11.18
CA PRO A 268 -34.87 21.16 12.56
C PRO A 268 -33.77 20.35 13.28
N SER A 269 -33.62 19.08 12.93
CA SER A 269 -32.61 18.19 13.50
C SER A 269 -31.22 18.36 12.90
N GLU A 270 -31.11 18.93 11.70
CA GLU A 270 -29.86 19.05 10.93
C GLU A 270 -29.38 20.49 10.81
N ALA A 271 -30.09 21.47 11.40
CA ALA A 271 -29.72 22.87 11.32
C ALA A 271 -28.44 23.16 12.15
N PHE A 272 -27.44 23.76 11.49
CA PHE A 272 -26.15 24.18 12.04
C PHE A 272 -25.88 25.67 11.85
N TYR A 273 -26.41 26.31 10.81
CA TYR A 273 -26.13 27.72 10.50
C TYR A 273 -27.26 28.65 10.93
N GLN A 274 -26.94 29.92 11.25
CA GLN A 274 -27.91 30.92 11.70
C GLN A 274 -29.12 31.04 10.76
N GLU A 275 -28.89 31.04 9.46
CA GLU A 275 -29.91 31.18 8.42
C GLU A 275 -30.88 29.99 8.33
N GLU A 276 -30.50 28.85 8.90
CA GLU A 276 -31.34 27.65 8.92
C GLU A 276 -32.37 27.70 10.06
N PHE A 277 -32.16 28.56 11.07
CA PHE A 277 -33.05 28.72 12.21
C PHE A 277 -34.04 29.88 11.99
N PRO A 278 -35.29 29.75 12.47
CA PRO A 278 -36.19 30.90 12.59
C PRO A 278 -35.56 31.98 13.47
N THR A 279 -35.63 33.25 13.03
CA THR A 279 -35.03 34.40 13.73
C THR A 279 -35.37 34.45 15.23
N PRO A 280 -36.63 34.22 15.67
CA PRO A 280 -36.97 34.25 17.10
C PRO A 280 -36.28 33.16 17.94
N ILE A 281 -35.97 32.01 17.33
CA ILE A 281 -35.27 30.91 18.01
C ILE A 281 -33.79 31.26 18.16
N TRP A 282 -33.18 31.78 17.11
CA TRP A 282 -31.77 32.17 17.11
C TRP A 282 -31.49 33.32 18.08
N ASP A 283 -32.30 34.37 18.06
CA ASP A 283 -32.13 35.53 18.95
C ASP A 283 -32.21 35.13 20.44
N GLU A 284 -33.16 34.25 20.79
CA GLU A 284 -33.27 33.71 22.14
C GLU A 284 -32.07 32.81 22.49
N ALA A 285 -31.55 32.04 21.53
CA ALA A 285 -30.36 31.22 21.72
C ALA A 285 -29.11 32.05 22.00
N VAL A 286 -28.89 33.12 21.23
CA VAL A 286 -27.80 34.09 21.45
C VAL A 286 -27.93 34.72 22.83
N SER A 287 -29.13 35.20 23.19
CA SER A 287 -29.44 35.76 24.51
C SER A 287 -29.15 34.77 25.66
N ARG A 288 -29.48 33.49 25.49
CA ARG A 288 -29.15 32.45 26.48
C ARG A 288 -27.66 32.15 26.54
N PHE A 289 -26.99 32.12 25.40
CA PHE A 289 -25.55 31.88 25.30
C PHE A 289 -24.72 32.99 25.95
N GLU A 290 -25.05 34.25 25.71
CA GLU A 290 -24.39 35.41 26.33
C GLU A 290 -24.56 35.44 27.85
N LYS A 291 -25.70 34.96 28.35
CA LYS A 291 -25.98 34.86 29.80
C LYS A 291 -25.28 33.68 30.48
N MET A 292 -24.79 32.69 29.72
CA MET A 292 -24.05 31.57 30.30
C MET A 292 -22.66 32.02 30.77
N SER A 293 -22.28 31.61 31.98
CA SER A 293 -20.91 31.83 32.47
C SER A 293 -19.91 31.00 31.66
N GLU A 294 -18.65 31.45 31.57
CA GLU A 294 -17.60 30.70 30.87
C GLU A 294 -17.42 29.27 31.41
N ALA A 295 -17.65 29.07 32.72
CA ALA A 295 -17.64 27.74 33.32
C ALA A 295 -18.76 26.82 32.80
N ALA A 296 -19.92 27.38 32.44
CA ALA A 296 -21.03 26.63 31.83
C ALA A 296 -20.85 26.42 30.32
N LYS A 297 -20.13 27.32 29.63
CA LYS A 297 -19.82 27.17 28.20
C LYS A 297 -18.80 26.05 27.94
N ALA A 298 -17.84 25.85 28.82
CA ALA A 298 -16.79 24.84 28.68
C ALA A 298 -17.31 23.40 28.41
N PRO A 299 -18.25 22.83 29.21
CA PRO A 299 -18.78 21.49 28.94
C PRO A 299 -19.61 21.43 27.65
N LYS A 300 -20.33 22.50 27.28
CA LYS A 300 -21.06 22.57 26.01
C LYS A 300 -20.12 22.59 24.82
N ARG A 301 -18.96 23.28 24.92
CA ARG A 301 -17.91 23.24 23.89
C ARG A 301 -17.32 21.84 23.74
N GLN A 302 -17.04 21.14 24.85
CA GLN A 302 -16.57 19.74 24.78
C GLN A 302 -17.62 18.80 24.19
N GLN A 303 -18.89 18.99 24.51
CA GLN A 303 -19.99 18.23 23.91
C GLN A 303 -20.04 18.47 22.39
N ALA A 304 -20.01 19.73 21.96
CA ALA A 304 -19.99 20.11 20.54
C ALA A 304 -18.80 19.49 19.79
N GLU A 305 -17.60 19.55 20.38
CA GLU A 305 -16.39 18.92 19.85
C GLU A 305 -16.57 17.40 19.70
N SER A 306 -17.19 16.74 20.68
CA SER A 306 -17.43 15.30 20.64
C SER A 306 -18.47 14.88 19.60
N GLU A 307 -19.56 15.65 19.45
CA GLU A 307 -20.60 15.40 18.44
C GLU A 307 -20.04 15.62 17.04
N LEU A 308 -19.29 16.71 16.83
CA LEU A 308 -18.65 17.01 15.55
C LEU A 308 -17.61 15.96 15.18
N ARG A 309 -16.81 15.50 16.15
CA ARG A 309 -15.85 14.42 15.93
C ARG A 309 -16.53 13.09 15.57
N ALA A 310 -17.65 12.77 16.23
CA ALA A 310 -18.43 11.57 15.90
C ALA A 310 -19.00 11.64 14.46
N ALA A 311 -19.55 12.79 14.06
CA ALA A 311 -20.06 13.00 12.71
C ALA A 311 -18.97 12.92 11.64
N ILE A 312 -17.77 13.46 11.92
CA ILE A 312 -16.61 13.35 11.03
C ILE A 312 -16.16 11.89 10.87
N GLU A 313 -16.19 11.09 11.95
CA GLU A 313 -15.80 9.67 11.88
C GLU A 313 -16.82 8.85 11.08
N GLU A 314 -18.12 9.13 11.18
CA GLU A 314 -19.14 8.52 10.32
C GLU A 314 -18.95 8.90 8.85
N PHE A 315 -18.67 10.19 8.59
CA PHE A 315 -18.40 10.68 7.24
C PHE A 315 -17.15 10.05 6.63
N LYS A 316 -16.12 9.74 7.45
CA LYS A 316 -14.87 9.11 7.00
C LYS A 316 -15.10 7.77 6.29
N GLU A 317 -15.95 6.91 6.84
CA GLU A 317 -16.27 5.61 6.23
C GLU A 317 -16.98 5.80 4.88
N HIS A 318 -17.97 6.69 4.83
CA HIS A 318 -18.71 6.97 3.59
C HIS A 318 -17.84 7.62 2.51
N ALA A 319 -16.96 8.55 2.91
CA ALA A 319 -16.01 9.21 2.02
C ALA A 319 -14.98 8.22 1.45
N ALA A 320 -14.51 7.26 2.25
CA ALA A 320 -13.60 6.21 1.77
C ALA A 320 -14.25 5.34 0.70
N ASP A 321 -15.50 4.92 0.89
CA ASP A 321 -16.24 4.09 -0.07
C ASP A 321 -16.55 4.85 -1.37
N MET A 322 -16.97 6.12 -1.26
CA MET A 322 -17.19 6.98 -2.42
C MET A 322 -15.89 7.23 -3.19
N ALA A 323 -14.80 7.58 -2.47
CA ALA A 323 -13.50 7.81 -3.08
C ALA A 323 -12.95 6.54 -3.74
N PHE A 324 -13.15 5.37 -3.13
CA PHE A 324 -12.76 4.10 -3.73
C PHE A 324 -13.56 3.83 -5.01
N THR A 325 -14.88 3.97 -4.97
CA THR A 325 -15.76 3.76 -6.13
C THR A 325 -15.42 4.73 -7.26
N ASP A 326 -15.21 6.01 -6.95
CA ASP A 326 -14.77 7.00 -7.93
C ASP A 326 -13.38 6.66 -8.48
N SER A 327 -12.46 6.21 -7.63
CA SER A 327 -11.15 5.76 -8.09
C SER A 327 -11.25 4.60 -9.09
N LEU A 328 -12.22 3.69 -8.93
CA LEU A 328 -12.44 2.60 -9.89
C LEU A 328 -13.06 3.11 -11.21
N ASN A 329 -13.89 4.14 -11.13
CA ASN A 329 -14.58 4.74 -12.27
C ASN A 329 -13.75 5.77 -13.04
N GLN A 330 -12.75 6.38 -12.40
CA GLN A 330 -11.81 7.30 -13.03
C GLN A 330 -11.04 6.55 -14.12
N THR A 331 -11.58 6.63 -15.33
CA THR A 331 -10.84 6.35 -16.55
C THR A 331 -9.70 7.35 -16.56
N THR A 332 -8.46 6.88 -16.55
CA THR A 332 -7.24 7.68 -16.54
C THR A 332 -7.21 8.69 -17.69
N THR A 333 -7.93 9.81 -17.53
CA THR A 333 -7.88 11.00 -18.35
C THR A 333 -6.69 11.85 -17.91
N SER A 334 -5.55 11.22 -17.64
CA SER A 334 -4.28 11.94 -17.58
C SER A 334 -3.94 12.35 -19.01
N ARG A 335 -4.41 13.56 -19.36
CA ARG A 335 -4.03 14.33 -20.55
C ARG A 335 -2.52 14.58 -20.49
N GLY A 336 -1.72 13.63 -20.99
CA GLY A 336 -0.26 13.70 -21.02
C GLY A 336 0.33 12.85 -22.14
N VAL A 337 0.25 13.37 -23.37
CA VAL A 337 1.11 13.06 -24.54
C VAL A 337 0.97 11.71 -25.29
N PHE A 338 0.49 10.61 -24.71
CA PHE A 338 0.21 9.39 -25.53
C PHE A 338 -1.27 9.20 -25.84
N ARG A 339 -1.76 9.99 -26.80
CA ARG A 339 -3.11 9.86 -27.36
C ARG A 339 -3.15 8.71 -28.39
N ARG A 340 -3.38 7.46 -27.96
CA ARG A 340 -3.93 6.42 -28.85
C ARG A 340 -4.81 5.41 -28.10
N ARG A 341 -6.05 5.36 -28.60
CA ARG A 341 -7.15 4.37 -28.43
C ARG A 341 -7.65 4.11 -27.01
N THR A 342 -8.76 4.80 -26.75
CA THR A 342 -9.89 4.47 -25.89
C THR A 342 -10.21 2.96 -25.83
N SER A 343 -9.63 2.27 -24.86
CA SER A 343 -10.32 1.21 -24.14
C SER A 343 -10.35 1.63 -22.68
N SER A 344 -11.47 1.42 -21.98
CA SER A 344 -11.56 1.75 -20.55
C SER A 344 -10.34 1.21 -19.80
N ALA A 345 -9.83 1.96 -18.82
CA ALA A 345 -8.67 1.53 -18.02
C ALA A 345 -8.85 0.10 -17.47
N TRP A 346 -10.11 -0.29 -17.23
CA TRP A 346 -10.56 -1.63 -16.90
C TRP A 346 -10.17 -2.70 -17.93
N VAL A 347 -10.33 -2.45 -19.23
CA VAL A 347 -9.86 -3.35 -20.29
C VAL A 347 -8.33 -3.46 -20.28
N GLY A 348 -7.63 -2.38 -19.92
CA GLY A 348 -6.19 -2.39 -19.69
C GLY A 348 -5.79 -3.33 -18.54
N TYR A 349 -6.43 -3.18 -17.38
CA TYR A 349 -6.21 -4.04 -16.21
C TYR A 349 -6.49 -5.51 -16.52
N ILE A 350 -7.63 -5.82 -17.15
CA ILE A 350 -7.95 -7.18 -17.55
C ILE A 350 -6.91 -7.70 -18.54
N ARG A 351 -6.52 -6.92 -19.55
CA ARG A 351 -5.52 -7.36 -20.54
C ARG A 351 -4.17 -7.66 -19.90
N TRP A 352 -3.70 -6.82 -18.98
CA TRP A 352 -2.44 -7.04 -18.29
C TRP A 352 -2.53 -8.18 -17.26
N ALA A 353 -3.65 -8.32 -16.57
CA ALA A 353 -3.90 -9.45 -15.68
C ALA A 353 -3.94 -10.77 -16.47
N ILE A 354 -4.65 -10.80 -17.60
CA ILE A 354 -4.66 -11.94 -18.54
C ILE A 354 -3.27 -12.20 -19.09
N ALA A 355 -2.52 -11.17 -19.52
CA ALA A 355 -1.16 -11.35 -20.01
C ALA A 355 -0.23 -11.92 -18.93
N GLY A 356 -0.33 -11.44 -17.68
CA GLY A 356 0.38 -12.00 -16.53
C GLY A 356 -0.01 -13.45 -16.24
N LEU A 357 -1.31 -13.76 -16.28
CA LEU A 357 -1.86 -15.11 -16.16
C LEU A 357 -1.33 -16.04 -17.25
N VAL A 358 -1.29 -15.58 -18.51
CA VAL A 358 -0.75 -16.33 -19.65
C VAL A 358 0.74 -16.55 -19.49
N VAL A 359 1.52 -15.56 -19.07
CA VAL A 359 2.95 -15.72 -18.79
C VAL A 359 3.17 -16.72 -17.65
N ALA A 360 2.42 -16.61 -16.55
CA ALA A 360 2.49 -17.55 -15.44
C ALA A 360 2.09 -18.97 -15.88
N PHE A 361 1.07 -19.11 -16.73
CA PHE A 361 0.64 -20.38 -17.29
C PHE A 361 1.69 -20.97 -18.23
N VAL A 362 2.29 -20.19 -19.13
CA VAL A 362 3.34 -20.65 -20.06
C VAL A 362 4.60 -21.05 -19.31
N VAL A 363 5.01 -20.27 -18.31
CA VAL A 363 6.15 -20.63 -17.45
C VAL A 363 5.84 -21.88 -16.62
N GLY A 364 4.64 -21.99 -16.03
CA GLY A 364 4.24 -23.16 -15.27
C GLY A 364 4.11 -24.44 -16.10
N SER A 365 3.58 -24.34 -17.32
CA SER A 365 3.38 -25.48 -18.22
C SER A 365 4.66 -25.91 -18.94
N GLY A 366 5.57 -24.97 -19.24
CA GLY A 366 6.86 -25.27 -19.87
C GLY A 366 7.85 -26.04 -18.98
N PHE A 367 7.63 -26.05 -17.65
CA PHE A 367 8.43 -26.83 -16.71
C PHE A 367 7.87 -28.23 -16.42
N ASN A 368 6.76 -28.63 -17.05
CA ASN A 368 6.29 -30.01 -16.96
C ASN A 368 7.22 -30.95 -17.75
N ASN A 369 8.12 -31.59 -16.99
CA ASN A 369 8.85 -32.83 -17.26
C ASN A 369 9.55 -32.98 -18.63
N PRO A 370 10.85 -32.66 -18.74
CA PRO A 370 11.72 -33.26 -19.76
C PRO A 370 12.01 -34.77 -19.52
N PHE A 371 11.28 -35.44 -18.63
CA PHE A 371 11.50 -36.83 -18.20
C PHE A 371 10.32 -37.77 -18.52
N SER A 372 9.42 -37.38 -19.44
CA SER A 372 8.30 -38.23 -19.85
C SER A 372 8.55 -39.06 -21.12
N ASP A 373 9.81 -39.23 -21.53
CA ASP A 373 10.22 -40.17 -22.58
C ASP A 373 11.04 -41.33 -21.98
#